data_AF-A0A832BBZ0-F1
#
_entry.id   AF-A0A832BBZ0-F1
#
_cell.length_a   1.000
_cell.length_b   1.000
_cell.length_c   1.000
_cell.angle_alpha   90.00
_cell.angle_beta   90.00
_cell.angle_gamma   90.00
#
_symmetry.space_group_name_H-M   'P 1'
#
loop_
_entity.id
_entity.type
_entity.pdbx_description
1 polymer ?
#
loop_
_entity_poly.entity_id
_entity_poly.type
_entity_poly.pdbx_seq_one_letter_code
_entity_poly.pdbx_strand_id
1 'polypeptide(L)'
;AILEELQGVTPCIFVEFHAEATSEKQAFARYLDGRVSAIVGTHTHVQTADEQVLPQGSAFITDVGMTGPVDSVIGMKYSTVLPRFMTLLPNRFEVASGPAVLSGMLIDVDQATGRASSVKRLQVPFDAGRRGN
;
A
#
# COMPACT_ATOMS: atom_id res chain seq x y z
N ALA A 1 -4.62 22.84 -7.26
CA ALA A 1 -6.00 22.34 -7.27
C ALA A 1 -6.31 21.59 -5.96
N ILE A 2 -6.26 20.26 -5.89
CA ILE A 2 -6.75 19.51 -4.71
C ILE A 2 -6.04 19.88 -3.39
N LEU A 3 -4.70 19.94 -3.37
CA LEU A 3 -4.00 20.31 -2.12
C LEU A 3 -4.29 21.75 -1.68
N GLU A 4 -4.56 22.65 -2.62
CA GLU A 4 -4.93 24.04 -2.31
C GLU A 4 -6.36 24.12 -1.76
N GLU A 5 -7.27 23.25 -2.21
CA GLU A 5 -8.63 23.15 -1.67
C GLU A 5 -8.65 22.62 -0.23
N LEU A 6 -7.68 21.78 0.13
CA LEU A 6 -7.53 21.26 1.49
C LEU A 6 -6.77 22.21 2.43
N GLN A 7 -6.06 23.20 1.88
CA GLN A 7 -5.38 24.21 2.67
C GLN A 7 -6.39 25.01 3.51
N GLY A 8 -6.15 25.09 4.81
CA GLY A 8 -7.05 25.74 5.77
C GLY A 8 -8.22 24.88 6.25
N VAL A 9 -8.46 23.71 5.64
CA VAL A 9 -9.43 22.72 6.14
C VAL A 9 -8.79 21.80 7.17
N THR A 10 -7.63 21.23 6.85
CA THR A 10 -6.90 20.33 7.74
C THR A 10 -5.41 20.29 7.38
N PRO A 11 -4.49 20.24 8.37
CA PRO A 11 -3.09 19.94 8.12
C PRO A 11 -2.85 18.43 7.87
N CYS A 12 -3.80 17.58 8.24
CA CYS A 12 -3.68 16.13 8.11
C CYS A 12 -4.19 15.66 6.75
N ILE A 13 -3.26 15.36 5.83
CA ILE A 13 -3.58 14.94 4.46
C ILE A 13 -2.93 13.58 4.17
N PHE A 14 -3.75 12.60 3.82
CA PHE A 14 -3.30 11.26 3.43
C PHE A 14 -3.48 11.09 1.92
N VAL A 15 -2.45 10.59 1.25
CA VAL A 15 -2.47 10.32 -0.20
C VAL A 15 -2.19 8.85 -0.45
N GLU A 16 -3.17 8.15 -1.03
CA GLU A 16 -2.93 6.87 -1.69
C GLU A 16 -2.45 7.14 -3.11
N PHE A 17 -1.35 6.50 -3.53
CA PHE A 17 -0.86 6.59 -4.89
C PHE A 17 -0.81 5.21 -5.56
N HIS A 18 -1.88 4.91 -6.32
CA HIS A 18 -2.08 3.65 -7.01
C HIS A 18 -1.32 3.64 -8.34
N ALA A 19 -0.11 3.07 -8.35
CA ALA A 19 0.79 3.09 -9.49
C ALA A 19 1.64 1.81 -9.56
N GLU A 20 2.21 1.50 -10.72
CA GLU A 20 3.08 0.33 -10.90
C GLU A 20 4.55 0.69 -10.67
N ALA A 21 5.03 1.75 -11.31
CA ALA A 21 6.45 2.08 -11.33
C ALA A 21 6.94 2.63 -9.98
N THR A 22 7.91 1.95 -9.38
CA THR A 22 8.54 2.37 -8.12
C THR A 22 9.17 3.76 -8.23
N SER A 23 9.76 4.09 -9.38
CA SER A 23 10.34 5.41 -9.66
C SER A 23 9.30 6.52 -9.63
N GLU A 24 8.11 6.29 -10.18
CA GLU A 24 7.01 7.25 -10.16
C GLU A 24 6.53 7.49 -8.73
N LYS A 25 6.36 6.43 -7.94
CA LYS A 25 5.97 6.53 -6.54
C LYS A 25 6.99 7.29 -5.69
N GLN A 26 8.27 6.99 -5.85
CA GLN A 26 9.34 7.67 -5.11
C GLN A 26 9.47 9.14 -5.53
N ALA A 27 9.42 9.45 -6.83
CA ALA A 27 9.46 10.83 -7.30
C ALA A 27 8.27 11.64 -6.79
N PHE A 28 7.07 11.05 -6.83
CA PHE A 28 5.85 11.66 -6.30
C PHE A 28 5.93 11.92 -4.80
N ALA A 29 6.46 10.97 -4.02
CA ALA A 29 6.67 11.14 -2.60
C ALA A 29 7.66 12.28 -2.29
N ARG A 30 8.76 12.41 -3.04
CA ARG A 30 9.70 13.54 -2.90
C ARG A 30 9.06 14.89 -3.28
N TYR A 31 8.16 14.90 -4.26
CA TYR A 31 7.43 16.09 -4.68
C TYR A 31 6.39 16.56 -3.64
N LEU A 32 5.80 15.62 -2.89
CA LEU A 32 4.79 15.90 -1.87
C LEU A 32 5.33 15.97 -0.44
N ASP A 33 6.58 15.57 -0.21
CA ASP A 33 7.21 15.64 1.11
C ASP A 33 7.09 17.07 1.68
N GLY A 34 6.63 17.17 2.92
CA GLY A 34 6.41 18.46 3.56
C GLY A 34 5.04 19.09 3.26
N ARG A 35 4.26 18.57 2.31
CA ARG A 35 2.95 19.12 1.91
C ARG A 35 1.77 18.27 2.35
N VAL A 36 2.02 17.01 2.71
CA VAL A 36 1.01 16.04 3.18
C VAL A 36 1.56 15.26 4.36
N SER A 37 0.68 14.57 5.08
CA SER A 37 1.05 13.73 6.23
C SER A 37 1.60 12.38 5.82
N ALA A 38 1.04 11.78 4.78
CA ALA A 38 1.43 10.46 4.31
C ALA A 38 1.23 10.29 2.80
N ILE A 39 2.16 9.56 2.17
CA ILE A 39 2.08 9.08 0.80
C ILE A 39 2.24 7.56 0.83
N VAL A 40 1.16 6.82 0.57
CA VAL A 40 1.15 5.35 0.63
C VAL A 40 0.89 4.81 -0.77
N GLY A 41 1.87 4.09 -1.32
CA GLY A 41 1.68 3.42 -2.59
C GLY A 41 0.85 2.14 -2.48
N THR A 42 0.11 1.82 -3.54
CA THR A 42 -0.66 0.58 -3.71
C THR A 42 -0.48 0.06 -5.15
N HIS A 43 -1.21 -1.02 -5.54
CA HIS A 43 -1.27 -1.67 -6.86
C HIS A 43 -0.47 -2.97 -7.00
N THR A 44 0.79 -3.00 -6.58
CA THR A 44 1.70 -4.12 -6.95
C THR A 44 1.47 -5.40 -6.14
N HIS A 45 0.64 -5.31 -5.09
CA HIS A 45 0.26 -6.39 -4.16
C HIS A 45 1.41 -6.98 -3.33
N VAL A 46 2.64 -6.51 -3.49
CA VAL A 46 3.80 -6.93 -2.72
C VAL A 46 4.22 -5.78 -1.80
N GLN A 47 4.15 -6.00 -0.48
CA GLN A 47 4.55 -4.97 0.48
C GLN A 47 6.07 -4.71 0.39
N THR A 48 6.46 -3.44 0.24
CA THR A 48 7.87 -3.03 0.27
C THR A 48 8.38 -2.87 1.70
N ALA A 49 9.69 -2.76 1.88
CA ALA A 49 10.33 -2.60 3.20
C ALA A 49 11.07 -1.25 3.32
N ASP A 50 10.54 -0.23 2.65
CA ASP A 50 11.12 1.11 2.56
C ASP A 50 10.31 2.17 3.33
N GLU A 51 9.51 1.73 4.29
CA GLU A 51 8.72 2.62 5.13
C GLU A 51 9.62 3.59 5.89
N GLN A 52 9.30 4.87 5.81
CA GLN A 52 10.07 5.91 6.49
C GLN A 52 9.25 7.18 6.72
N VAL A 53 9.71 8.00 7.65
CA VAL A 53 9.37 9.42 7.67
C VAL A 53 10.39 10.15 6.80
N LEU A 54 9.92 10.85 5.78
CA LEU A 54 10.76 11.62 4.86
C LEU A 54 11.32 12.88 5.52
N PRO A 55 12.37 13.52 4.95
CA PRO A 55 13.06 14.64 5.59
C PRO A 55 12.18 15.82 6.00
N GLN A 56 11.09 16.11 5.28
CA GLN A 56 10.16 17.19 5.63
C GLN A 56 8.94 16.70 6.43
N GLY A 57 8.96 15.46 6.91
CA GLY A 57 8.03 14.92 7.89
C GLY A 57 6.77 14.28 7.29
N SER A 58 6.78 13.89 6.02
CA SER A 58 5.72 13.03 5.46
C SER A 58 6.04 11.55 5.64
N ALA A 59 5.08 10.73 6.03
CA ALA A 59 5.22 9.27 6.02
C ALA A 59 5.21 8.73 4.59
N PHE A 60 5.99 7.69 4.31
CA PHE A 60 6.07 7.09 2.99
C PHE A 60 6.29 5.58 3.04
N ILE A 61 5.69 4.87 2.08
CA ILE A 61 6.02 3.50 1.66
C ILE A 61 5.74 3.34 0.16
N THR A 62 6.60 2.64 -0.57
CA THR A 62 6.40 2.42 -2.02
C THR A 62 5.21 1.51 -2.32
N ASP A 63 4.97 0.45 -1.56
CA ASP A 63 3.72 -0.30 -1.67
C ASP A 63 3.34 -0.92 -0.34
N VAL A 64 2.11 -0.68 0.10
CA VAL A 64 1.59 -1.25 1.35
C VAL A 64 1.30 -2.76 1.22
N GLY A 65 1.25 -3.27 0.00
CA GLY A 65 0.95 -4.67 -0.32
C GLY A 65 -0.54 -4.97 -0.40
N MET A 66 -0.86 -6.25 -0.47
CA MET A 66 -2.24 -6.75 -0.57
C MET A 66 -2.76 -7.26 0.78
N THR A 67 -4.07 -7.12 0.98
CA THR A 67 -4.81 -7.94 1.94
C THR A 67 -5.56 -9.03 1.19
N GLY A 68 -5.15 -10.29 1.36
CA GLY A 68 -5.65 -11.40 0.54
C GLY A 68 -4.86 -12.71 0.69
N PRO A 69 -5.12 -13.70 -0.17
CA PRO A 69 -4.53 -15.04 -0.07
C PRO A 69 -3.00 -15.03 -0.17
N VAL A 70 -2.31 -15.67 0.78
CA VAL A 70 -0.84 -15.74 0.82
C VAL A 70 -0.29 -16.67 -0.25
N ASP A 71 -0.87 -17.87 -0.36
CA ASP A 71 -0.46 -18.87 -1.34
C ASP A 71 -1.15 -18.60 -2.69
N SER A 72 -0.68 -17.55 -3.37
CA SER A 72 -1.26 -17.06 -4.61
C SER A 72 -0.24 -16.31 -5.47
N VAL A 73 -0.60 -16.02 -6.72
CA VAL A 73 0.12 -15.10 -7.59
C VAL A 73 -0.65 -13.79 -7.63
N ILE A 74 -0.22 -12.79 -6.85
CA ILE A 74 -0.85 -11.45 -6.81
C ILE A 74 -2.35 -11.55 -6.40
N GLY A 75 -2.74 -12.57 -5.62
CA GLY A 75 -4.13 -12.83 -5.21
C GLY A 75 -4.88 -13.86 -6.06
N MET A 76 -4.30 -14.34 -7.17
CA MET A 76 -4.92 -15.29 -8.09
C MET A 76 -4.36 -16.70 -7.94
N LYS A 77 -5.15 -17.72 -8.27
CA LYS A 77 -4.73 -19.12 -8.25
C LYS A 77 -3.58 -19.34 -9.25
N TYR A 78 -2.48 -19.91 -8.75
CA TYR A 78 -1.32 -20.28 -9.56
C TYR A 78 -1.70 -21.06 -10.82
N SER A 79 -2.59 -22.05 -10.69
CA SER A 79 -3.05 -22.90 -11.80
C SER A 79 -3.75 -22.15 -12.93
N THR A 80 -4.28 -20.96 -12.66
CA THR A 80 -4.94 -20.11 -13.67
C THR A 80 -4.00 -19.06 -14.27
N VAL A 81 -2.97 -18.65 -13.52
CA VAL A 81 -2.01 -17.64 -13.94
C VAL A 81 -0.88 -18.24 -14.79
N LEU A 82 -0.31 -19.37 -14.35
CA LEU A 82 0.84 -19.98 -15.03
C LEU A 82 0.59 -20.29 -16.52
N PRO A 83 -0.56 -20.86 -16.94
CA PRO A 83 -0.78 -21.17 -18.35
C PRO A 83 -0.71 -19.94 -19.25
N ARG A 84 -1.14 -18.76 -18.77
CA ARG A 84 -1.07 -17.50 -19.52
C ARG A 84 0.37 -17.12 -19.84
N PHE A 85 1.30 -17.29 -18.89
CA PHE A 85 2.71 -16.99 -19.10
C PHE A 85 3.40 -18.03 -20.00
N MET A 86 3.03 -19.31 -19.88
CA MET A 86 3.64 -20.38 -20.67
C MET A 86 3.16 -20.42 -22.12
N THR A 87 1.88 -20.10 -22.37
CA THR A 87 1.25 -20.23 -23.69
C THR A 87 1.07 -18.91 -24.41
N LEU A 88 1.16 -17.78 -23.70
CA LEU A 88 0.80 -16.44 -24.18
C LEU A 88 -0.65 -16.32 -24.67
N LEU A 89 -1.51 -17.30 -24.35
CA LEU A 89 -2.93 -17.28 -24.67
C LEU A 89 -3.74 -16.71 -23.51
N PRO A 90 -4.91 -16.09 -23.79
CA PRO A 90 -5.83 -15.66 -22.75
C PRO A 90 -6.28 -16.84 -21.88
N ASN A 91 -6.30 -16.64 -20.57
CA ASN A 91 -6.89 -17.56 -19.62
C ASN A 91 -7.74 -16.78 -18.62
N ARG A 92 -8.80 -17.40 -18.11
CA ARG A 92 -9.62 -16.81 -17.05
C ARG A 92 -8.85 -16.91 -15.73
N PHE A 93 -8.70 -15.80 -15.04
CA PHE A 93 -8.12 -15.80 -13.71
C PHE A 93 -9.18 -16.13 -12.65
N GLU A 94 -8.77 -16.90 -11.64
CA GLU A 94 -9.59 -17.20 -10.47
C GLU A 94 -8.91 -16.70 -9.20
N VAL A 95 -9.67 -16.10 -8.29
CA VAL A 95 -9.16 -15.66 -6.98
C VAL A 95 -8.72 -16.88 -6.18
N ALA A 96 -7.55 -16.80 -5.56
CA ALA A 96 -7.06 -17.86 -4.68
C ALA A 96 -7.88 -17.94 -3.38
N SER A 97 -7.85 -19.09 -2.74
CA SER A 97 -8.51 -19.35 -1.46
C SER A 97 -7.49 -19.87 -0.45
N GLY A 98 -7.80 -19.82 0.84
CA GLY A 98 -6.93 -20.33 1.89
C GLY A 98 -6.50 -19.23 2.87
N PRO A 99 -5.40 -19.42 3.59
CA PRO A 99 -4.87 -18.42 4.52
C PRO A 99 -4.62 -17.08 3.83
N ALA A 100 -5.00 -16.00 4.49
CA ALA A 100 -4.80 -14.66 4.00
C ALA A 100 -3.78 -13.92 4.86
N VAL A 101 -3.29 -12.81 4.33
CA VAL A 101 -2.50 -11.82 5.07
C VAL A 101 -3.22 -10.50 4.99
N LEU A 102 -3.17 -9.71 6.06
CA LEU A 102 -3.48 -8.30 6.07
C LEU A 102 -2.18 -7.54 5.97
N SER A 103 -2.03 -6.72 4.93
CA SER A 103 -0.91 -5.81 4.77
C SER A 103 -1.39 -4.37 4.94
N GLY A 104 -0.63 -3.58 5.70
CA GLY A 104 -0.99 -2.22 6.10
C GLY A 104 0.23 -1.43 6.57
N MET A 105 -0.01 -0.19 6.97
CA MET A 105 1.00 0.69 7.56
C MET A 105 0.34 1.48 8.68
N LEU A 106 0.94 1.43 9.87
CA LEU A 106 0.58 2.28 11.00
C LEU A 106 1.40 3.58 10.92
N ILE A 107 0.72 4.71 11.05
CA ILE A 107 1.31 6.04 10.91
C ILE A 107 0.81 6.89 12.06
N ASP A 108 1.74 7.44 12.84
CA ASP A 108 1.42 8.45 13.86
C ASP A 108 1.60 9.84 13.25
N VAL A 109 0.55 10.66 13.31
CA VAL A 109 0.55 12.02 12.76
C VAL A 109 0.21 13.03 13.87
N ASP A 110 1.02 14.06 13.99
CA ASP A 110 0.71 15.24 14.80
C ASP A 110 -0.43 16.03 14.14
N GLN A 111 -1.56 16.12 14.84
CA GLN A 111 -2.77 16.77 14.31
C GLN A 111 -2.63 18.28 14.13
N ALA A 112 -1.74 18.93 14.86
CA ALA A 112 -1.54 20.37 14.76
C ALA A 112 -0.64 20.72 13.56
N THR A 113 0.40 19.92 13.30
CA THR A 113 1.39 20.20 12.25
C THR A 113 1.16 19.41 10.97
N GLY A 114 0.40 18.32 11.03
CA GLY A 114 0.22 17.37 9.92
C GLY A 114 1.46 16.50 9.66
N ARG A 115 2.49 16.55 10.51
CA ARG A 115 3.74 15.80 10.35
C ARG A 115 3.63 14.40 10.92
N ALA A 116 4.16 13.43 10.19
CA ALA A 116 4.32 12.07 10.70
C ALA A 116 5.48 12.03 11.70
N SER A 117 5.25 11.41 12.86
CA SER A 117 6.28 11.21 13.90
C SER A 117 6.85 9.79 13.89
N SER A 118 6.06 8.81 13.44
CA SER A 118 6.46 7.41 13.39
C SER A 118 5.73 6.67 12.26
N VAL A 119 6.37 5.64 11.74
CA VAL A 119 5.78 4.71 10.78
C VAL A 119 6.17 3.28 11.11
N LYS A 120 5.25 2.34 10.88
CA LYS A 120 5.51 0.91 11.05
C LYS A 120 4.67 0.11 10.05
N ARG A 121 5.32 -0.76 9.26
CA ARG A 121 4.58 -1.73 8.45
C ARG A 121 3.83 -2.73 9.31
N LEU A 122 2.64 -3.08 8.85
CA LEU A 122 1.81 -4.15 9.38
C LEU A 122 1.72 -5.24 8.33
N GLN A 123 2.06 -6.46 8.73
CA GLN A 123 1.78 -7.66 7.97
C GLN A 123 1.35 -8.74 8.96
N VAL A 124 0.07 -9.07 8.95
CA VAL A 124 -0.55 -9.94 9.96
C VAL A 124 -1.25 -11.11 9.26
N PRO A 125 -0.94 -12.36 9.62
CA PRO A 125 -1.71 -13.50 9.13
C PRO A 125 -3.20 -13.36 9.50
N PHE A 126 -4.07 -13.50 8.53
CA PHE A 126 -5.51 -13.54 8.70
C PHE A 126 -6.01 -14.96 8.43
N ASP A 127 -6.44 -15.63 9.50
CA ASP A 127 -7.03 -16.95 9.41
C ASP A 127 -8.55 -16.82 9.39
N ALA A 128 -9.15 -17.02 8.21
CA ALA A 128 -10.61 -17.00 8.04
C ALA A 128 -11.32 -18.12 8.84
N GLY A 129 -10.57 -19.08 9.41
CA GLY A 129 -11.07 -20.15 10.27
C GLY A 129 -11.19 -19.80 11.77
N ARG A 130 -10.60 -18.69 12.24
CA ARG A 130 -10.81 -18.21 13.61
C ARG A 130 -12.07 -17.35 13.68
N ARG A 131 -13.24 -18.00 13.79
CA ARG A 131 -14.34 -17.37 14.53
C ARG A 131 -13.83 -17.16 15.96
N GLY A 132 -13.84 -15.92 16.41
CA GLY A 132 -13.28 -15.52 17.70
C GLY A 132 -13.80 -16.37 18.85
N ASN A 133 -12.90 -16.67 19.78
CA ASN A 133 -13.20 -16.80 21.20
C ASN A 133 -12.87 -15.47 21.86
#